data_AF-A0A8S9SHT3-F1
#
_entry.id   AF-A0A8S9SHT3-F1
#
_cell.length_a   1.000
_cell.length_b   1.000
_cell.length_c   1.000
_cell.angle_alpha   90.00
_cell.angle_beta   90.00
_cell.angle_gamma   90.00
#
_symmetry.space_group_name_H-M   'P 1'
#
loop_
_entity.id
_entity.type
_entity.pdbx_description
1 polymer ?
#
loop_
_entity_poly.entity_id
_entity_poly.type
_entity_poly.pdbx_seq_one_letter_code
_entity_poly.pdbx_strand_id
1 'polypeptide(L)'
;MDFLDEMVEADNTSYGVIINTFQELELEPAYVKEHKEARDRKVWSIGPVSLCNKKASDKAERGNKAVIDQEECFKWVDSKEEPSVLYVCLGSICNLPLSQLKELGLGLEKSQRPFVWVIRGFLTHCGWNSTLERITSGVPLLTWPLFGDQFCNQKLVVEVLKVGVGAGIEEVMNWGEEENI
;
A
#
# COMPACT_ATOMS: atom_id res chain seq x y z
N MET A 1 -30.56 1.98 5.24
CA MET A 1 -29.38 1.86 6.12
C MET A 1 -28.19 2.15 5.25
N ASP A 2 -27.28 3.03 5.67
CA ASP A 2 -26.09 3.34 4.90
C ASP A 2 -25.14 2.13 4.92
N PHE A 3 -24.34 1.92 3.87
CA PHE A 3 -23.40 0.81 3.80
C PHE A 3 -22.41 0.80 4.97
N LEU A 4 -22.02 1.99 5.43
CA LEU A 4 -21.17 2.18 6.60
C LEU A 4 -21.84 1.72 7.90
N ASP A 5 -23.15 1.95 8.05
CA ASP A 5 -23.91 1.51 9.21
C ASP A 5 -23.96 -0.02 9.28
N GLU A 6 -24.18 -0.69 8.15
CA GLU A 6 -24.18 -2.15 8.06
C GLU A 6 -22.80 -2.73 8.38
N MET A 7 -21.72 -2.10 7.91
CA MET A 7 -20.35 -2.50 8.27
C MET A 7 -20.10 -2.36 9.77
N VAL A 8 -20.53 -1.26 10.38
CA VAL A 8 -20.35 -1.02 11.83
C VAL A 8 -21.17 -2.00 12.64
N GLU A 9 -22.40 -2.33 12.24
CA GLU A 9 -23.23 -3.33 12.90
C GLU A 9 -22.65 -4.74 12.78
N ALA A 10 -22.21 -5.13 11.58
CA ALA A 10 -21.56 -6.42 11.36
C ALA A 10 -20.26 -6.55 12.18
N ASP A 11 -19.48 -5.47 12.24
CA ASP A 11 -18.32 -5.39 13.11
C ASP A 11 -18.74 -5.59 14.56
N ASN A 12 -19.69 -4.78 15.09
CA ASN A 12 -20.20 -4.82 16.47
C ASN A 12 -20.93 -6.10 16.89
N THR A 13 -21.36 -6.95 15.95
CA THR A 13 -22.03 -8.23 16.23
C THR A 13 -21.10 -9.44 16.05
N SER A 14 -19.91 -9.24 15.47
CA SER A 14 -18.92 -10.31 15.28
C SER A 14 -18.32 -10.83 16.59
N TYR A 15 -17.73 -12.03 16.58
CA TYR A 15 -17.04 -12.61 17.74
C TYR A 15 -15.72 -11.89 18.09
N GLY A 16 -15.14 -11.20 17.12
CA GLY A 16 -13.86 -10.53 17.21
C GLY A 16 -13.28 -10.27 15.83
N VAL A 17 -12.15 -9.56 15.79
CA VAL A 17 -11.54 -9.05 14.56
C VAL A 17 -10.21 -9.75 14.30
N ILE A 18 -10.03 -10.24 13.07
CA ILE A 18 -8.74 -10.73 12.59
C ILE A 18 -8.11 -9.64 11.75
N ILE A 19 -6.89 -9.22 12.11
CA ILE A 19 -6.18 -8.16 11.43
C ILE A 19 -4.91 -8.74 10.80
N ASN A 20 -4.72 -8.47 9.51
CA ASN A 20 -3.48 -8.76 8.82
C ASN A 20 -2.43 -7.71 9.23
N THR A 21 -1.72 -7.98 10.32
CA THR A 21 -0.67 -7.15 10.94
C THR A 21 0.10 -8.01 11.95
N PHE A 22 1.23 -7.54 12.47
CA PHE A 22 2.02 -8.25 13.48
C PHE A 22 2.34 -7.34 14.67
N GLN A 23 2.47 -7.90 15.87
CA GLN A 23 2.53 -7.14 17.13
C GLN A 23 3.71 -6.16 17.16
N GLU A 24 4.84 -6.53 16.56
CA GLU A 24 6.04 -5.71 16.50
C GLU A 24 5.90 -4.51 15.55
N LEU A 25 5.01 -4.58 14.56
CA LEU A 25 4.69 -3.42 13.72
C LEU A 25 3.86 -2.39 14.49
N GLU A 26 3.06 -2.89 15.42
CA GLU A 26 2.12 -2.13 16.22
C GLU A 26 2.72 -1.61 17.53
N LEU A 27 4.06 -1.54 17.63
CA LEU A 27 4.81 -1.16 18.84
C LEU A 27 4.59 0.29 19.32
N GLU A 28 3.74 1.07 18.67
CA GLU A 28 3.13 2.25 19.28
C GLU A 28 2.08 1.74 20.28
N PRO A 29 2.35 1.73 21.60
CA PRO A 29 1.45 1.12 22.56
C PRO A 29 0.08 1.80 22.52
N ALA A 30 0.00 3.08 22.11
CA ALA A 30 -1.27 3.77 21.96
C ALA A 30 -2.17 3.10 20.91
N TYR A 31 -1.65 2.67 19.76
CA TYR A 31 -2.49 2.19 18.66
C TYR A 31 -3.17 0.85 18.98
N VAL A 32 -2.43 -0.14 19.49
CA VAL A 32 -3.02 -1.45 19.86
C VAL A 32 -3.73 -1.40 21.20
N LYS A 33 -3.22 -0.63 22.16
CA LYS A 33 -3.87 -0.50 23.46
C LYS A 33 -5.18 0.25 23.33
N GLU A 34 -5.23 1.40 22.64
CA GLU A 34 -6.50 2.08 22.35
C GLU A 34 -7.39 1.23 21.45
N HIS A 35 -6.89 0.55 20.42
CA HIS A 35 -7.76 -0.28 19.60
C HIS A 35 -8.35 -1.48 20.37
N LYS A 36 -7.61 -2.09 21.31
CA LYS A 36 -8.12 -3.16 22.16
C LYS A 36 -9.02 -2.64 23.29
N GLU A 37 -8.66 -1.51 23.91
CA GLU A 37 -9.40 -0.86 25.00
C GLU A 37 -10.69 -0.19 24.50
N ALA A 38 -10.67 0.43 23.31
CA ALA A 38 -11.84 1.04 22.69
C ALA A 38 -12.82 0.02 22.11
N ARG A 39 -12.35 -1.20 21.80
CA ARG A 39 -13.19 -2.24 21.19
C ARG A 39 -13.80 -3.21 22.18
N ASP A 40 -13.33 -3.31 23.43
CA ASP A 40 -13.78 -4.31 24.44
C ASP A 40 -13.99 -5.74 23.85
N ARG A 41 -13.15 -6.12 22.88
CA ARG A 41 -13.38 -7.26 21.98
C ARG A 41 -12.09 -7.99 21.66
N LYS A 42 -12.23 -9.25 21.22
CA LYS A 42 -11.10 -10.08 20.82
C LYS A 42 -10.52 -9.60 19.49
N VAL A 43 -9.22 -9.34 19.48
CA VAL A 43 -8.47 -8.92 18.27
C VAL A 43 -7.26 -9.84 18.11
N TRP A 44 -7.11 -10.43 16.91
CA TRP A 44 -5.99 -11.28 16.55
C TRP A 44 -5.19 -10.70 15.39
N SER A 45 -3.95 -10.31 15.66
CA SER A 45 -2.96 -9.93 14.65
C SER A 45 -2.29 -11.20 14.10
N ILE A 46 -2.58 -11.58 12.85
CA ILE A 46 -2.10 -12.85 12.24
C ILE A 46 -1.17 -12.63 11.03
N GLY A 47 -0.80 -11.38 10.78
CA GLY A 47 -0.01 -10.99 9.61
C GLY A 47 1.50 -11.10 9.83
N PRO A 48 2.28 -10.74 8.80
CA PRO A 48 1.82 -10.43 7.44
C PRO A 48 1.43 -11.72 6.72
N VAL A 49 0.16 -11.86 6.33
CA VAL A 49 -0.35 -13.09 5.69
C VAL A 49 0.27 -13.31 4.30
N SER A 50 0.86 -12.28 3.70
CA SER A 50 1.65 -12.41 2.46
C SER A 50 2.85 -13.36 2.62
N LEU A 51 3.35 -13.57 3.84
CA LEU A 51 4.48 -14.46 4.12
C LEU A 51 4.09 -15.95 4.23
N CYS A 52 2.81 -16.29 4.23
CA CYS A 52 2.38 -17.69 4.35
C CYS A 52 2.65 -18.51 3.08
N ASN A 53 2.61 -17.86 1.91
CA ASN A 53 2.80 -18.49 0.61
C ASN A 53 4.26 -18.31 0.13
N LYS A 54 5.11 -19.29 0.45
CA LYS A 54 6.56 -19.21 0.17
C LYS A 54 6.94 -19.72 -1.22
N LYS A 55 6.15 -20.61 -1.83
CA LYS A 55 6.43 -21.11 -3.18
C LYS A 55 5.75 -20.23 -4.23
N ALA A 56 6.37 -20.10 -5.40
CA ALA A 56 5.75 -19.43 -6.54
C ALA A 56 4.39 -20.04 -6.93
N SER A 57 4.21 -21.34 -6.72
CA SER A 57 2.94 -22.07 -6.89
C SER A 57 1.85 -21.70 -5.89
N ASP A 58 2.25 -21.27 -4.68
CA ASP A 58 1.34 -20.96 -3.58
C ASP A 58 0.88 -19.49 -3.64
N LYS A 59 1.65 -18.66 -4.37
CA LYS A 59 1.23 -17.32 -4.75
C LYS A 59 0.17 -17.48 -5.85
N ALA A 60 -1.11 -17.42 -5.47
CA ALA A 60 -2.19 -17.31 -6.43
C ALA A 60 -1.82 -16.24 -7.48
N GLU A 61 -1.92 -16.59 -8.77
CA GLU A 61 -1.71 -15.61 -9.86
C GLU A 61 -2.78 -14.53 -9.74
N ARG A 62 -2.47 -13.47 -8.99
CA ARG A 62 -3.38 -12.36 -8.74
C ARG A 62 -3.32 -11.43 -9.95
N GLY A 63 -4.38 -11.45 -10.74
CA GLY A 63 -4.57 -10.55 -11.87
C GLY A 63 -4.16 -11.15 -13.22
N ASN A 64 -4.12 -10.28 -14.24
CA ASN A 64 -3.79 -10.70 -15.61
C ASN A 64 -2.28 -10.93 -15.76
N LYS A 65 -1.93 -11.86 -16.65
CA LYS A 65 -0.54 -12.11 -17.04
C LYS A 65 0.11 -10.82 -17.55
N ALA A 66 1.24 -10.45 -16.95
CA ALA A 66 1.99 -9.27 -17.37
C ALA A 66 2.47 -9.44 -18.83
N VAL A 67 2.54 -8.32 -19.55
CA VAL A 67 3.11 -8.29 -20.91
C VAL A 67 4.63 -8.52 -20.88
N ILE A 68 5.27 -8.14 -19.78
CA ILE A 68 6.70 -8.30 -19.54
C ILE A 68 6.94 -9.60 -18.78
N ASP A 69 7.91 -10.38 -19.24
CA ASP A 69 8.32 -11.60 -18.56
C ASP A 69 9.00 -11.27 -17.21
N GLN A 70 8.65 -12.06 -16.19
CA GLN A 70 9.14 -11.84 -14.83
C GLN A 70 10.67 -11.98 -14.75
N GLU A 71 11.27 -12.94 -15.46
CA GLU A 71 12.72 -13.14 -15.44
C GLU A 71 13.45 -11.99 -16.12
N GLU A 72 12.90 -11.43 -17.20
CA GLU A 72 13.48 -10.29 -17.89
C GLU A 72 13.53 -9.05 -16.98
N CYS A 73 12.45 -8.80 -16.24
CA CYS A 73 12.39 -7.71 -15.26
C CYS A 73 13.44 -7.89 -14.15
N PHE A 74 13.56 -9.10 -13.58
CA PHE A 74 14.57 -9.38 -12.55
C PHE A 74 16.00 -9.24 -13.09
N LYS A 75 16.30 -9.79 -14.27
CA LYS A 75 17.62 -9.63 -14.90
C LYS A 75 17.99 -8.16 -15.11
N TRP A 76 17.02 -7.32 -15.47
CA TRP A 76 17.25 -5.89 -15.61
C TRP A 76 17.52 -5.20 -14.27
N VAL A 77 16.73 -5.52 -13.22
CA VAL A 77 16.93 -4.97 -11.87
C VAL A 77 18.28 -5.38 -11.31
N ASP A 78 18.65 -6.66 -11.44
CA ASP A 78 19.93 -7.22 -10.96
C ASP A 78 21.15 -6.60 -11.67
N SER A 79 20.95 -5.98 -12.84
CA SER A 79 22.02 -5.27 -13.57
C SER A 79 22.34 -3.87 -13.02
N LYS A 80 21.58 -3.38 -12.04
CA LYS A 80 21.73 -2.02 -11.48
C LYS A 80 22.44 -2.07 -10.13
N GLU A 81 23.09 -0.96 -9.75
CA GLU A 81 23.73 -0.83 -8.44
C GLU A 81 22.70 -0.80 -7.31
N GLU A 82 23.00 -1.37 -6.14
CA GLU A 82 22.14 -1.26 -4.95
C GLU A 82 22.52 -0.04 -4.10
N PRO A 83 21.57 0.76 -3.57
CA PRO A 83 20.14 0.86 -3.89
C PRO A 83 19.85 1.96 -4.94
N SER A 84 19.71 1.61 -6.22
CA SER A 84 19.53 2.61 -7.30
C SER A 84 18.19 2.57 -8.04
N VAL A 85 17.40 1.49 -7.92
CA VAL A 85 16.15 1.31 -8.67
C VAL A 85 14.94 1.74 -7.86
N LEU A 86 14.13 2.65 -8.41
CA LEU A 86 12.85 3.04 -7.84
C LEU A 86 11.75 2.06 -8.28
N TYR A 87 10.97 1.53 -7.34
CA TYR A 87 9.73 0.83 -7.67
C TYR A 87 8.54 1.75 -7.48
N VAL A 88 7.89 2.11 -8.59
CA VAL A 88 6.70 2.94 -8.60
C VAL A 88 5.52 2.03 -8.89
N CYS A 89 4.81 1.66 -7.84
CA CYS A 89 3.55 0.97 -7.96
C CYS A 89 2.64 1.48 -6.89
N LEU A 90 1.41 1.53 -7.29
CA LEU A 90 0.49 2.42 -6.69
C LEU A 90 -0.67 1.48 -6.18
N GLY A 91 -0.85 0.23 -6.64
CA GLY A 91 -2.01 -0.65 -6.33
C GLY A 91 -2.98 -0.93 -7.50
N SER A 92 -4.22 -1.35 -7.22
CA SER A 92 -5.17 -1.84 -8.25
C SER A 92 -6.52 -1.13 -8.33
N ILE A 93 -6.86 -0.31 -7.34
CA ILE A 93 -8.21 0.28 -7.14
C ILE A 93 -8.27 1.74 -7.58
N CYS A 94 -7.13 2.40 -7.68
CA CYS A 94 -7.06 3.83 -7.86
C CYS A 94 -6.89 4.19 -9.34
N ASN A 95 -7.39 5.38 -9.70
CA ASN A 95 -7.38 5.95 -11.05
C ASN A 95 -6.78 7.37 -11.02
N LEU A 96 -5.49 7.56 -11.35
CA LEU A 96 -4.98 8.92 -11.54
C LEU A 96 -5.40 9.49 -12.90
N PRO A 97 -5.77 10.79 -12.97
CA PRO A 97 -5.92 11.52 -14.22
C PRO A 97 -4.68 11.45 -15.10
N LEU A 98 -4.88 11.58 -16.41
CA LEU A 98 -3.78 11.64 -17.38
C LEU A 98 -2.80 12.79 -17.11
N SER A 99 -3.27 13.90 -16.54
CA SER A 99 -2.42 15.03 -16.11
C SER A 99 -1.43 14.59 -15.04
N GLN A 100 -1.91 14.03 -13.93
CA GLN A 100 -1.08 13.55 -12.83
C GLN A 100 -0.16 12.39 -13.26
N LEU A 101 -0.66 11.52 -14.14
CA LEU A 101 0.15 10.45 -14.74
C LEU A 101 1.35 11.02 -15.53
N LYS A 102 1.12 12.07 -16.33
CA LYS A 102 2.18 12.76 -17.09
C LYS A 102 3.18 13.43 -16.16
N GLU A 103 2.71 14.15 -15.14
CA GLU A 103 3.59 14.81 -14.18
C GLU A 103 4.47 13.80 -13.41
N LEU A 104 3.91 12.65 -13.03
CA LEU A 104 4.69 11.57 -12.43
C LEU A 104 5.74 11.04 -13.42
N GLY A 105 5.36 10.84 -14.69
CA GLY A 105 6.30 10.44 -15.75
C GLY A 105 7.44 11.43 -15.94
N LEU A 106 7.14 12.73 -16.00
CA LEU A 106 8.14 13.81 -16.11
C LEU A 106 9.03 13.87 -14.88
N GLY A 107 8.47 13.68 -13.67
CA GLY A 107 9.23 13.60 -12.43
C GLY A 107 10.21 12.43 -12.42
N LEU A 108 9.77 11.25 -12.88
CA LEU A 108 10.62 10.07 -13.01
C LEU A 108 11.73 10.27 -14.03
N GLU A 109 11.42 10.82 -15.21
CA GLU A 109 12.41 11.15 -16.24
C GLU A 109 13.47 12.13 -15.70
N LYS A 110 13.03 13.22 -15.06
CA LYS A 110 13.91 14.24 -14.50
C LYS A 110 14.76 13.74 -13.33
N SER A 111 14.30 12.71 -12.62
CA SER A 111 15.08 12.10 -11.53
C SER A 111 16.36 11.44 -12.01
N GLN A 112 16.43 11.04 -13.29
CA GLN A 112 17.51 10.26 -13.88
C GLN A 112 17.85 8.98 -13.10
N ARG A 113 16.88 8.47 -12.31
CA ARG A 113 17.02 7.21 -11.58
C ARG A 113 16.48 6.07 -12.42
N PRO A 114 17.11 4.90 -12.42
CA PRO A 114 16.46 3.68 -12.90
C PRO A 114 15.15 3.46 -12.14
N PHE A 115 14.07 3.11 -12.84
CA PHE A 115 12.79 2.82 -12.20
C PHE A 115 12.05 1.67 -12.88
N VAL A 116 11.27 0.94 -12.09
CA VAL A 116 10.22 0.02 -12.54
C VAL A 116 8.90 0.67 -12.21
N TRP A 117 8.14 1.06 -13.23
CA TRP A 117 6.85 1.72 -13.06
C TRP A 117 5.71 0.83 -13.53
N VAL A 118 4.84 0.46 -12.60
CA VAL A 118 3.62 -0.32 -12.90
C VAL A 118 2.52 0.66 -13.29
N ILE A 119 2.37 0.84 -14.61
CA ILE A 119 1.29 1.61 -15.22
C ILE A 119 0.18 0.65 -15.61
N ARG A 120 -0.99 0.83 -15.03
CA ARG A 120 -2.25 0.31 -15.58
C ARG A 120 -2.87 1.42 -16.43
N GLY A 121 -3.90 1.11 -17.22
CA GLY A 121 -4.79 2.15 -17.77
C GLY A 121 -5.48 3.02 -16.70
N PHE A 122 -5.13 2.82 -15.42
CA PHE A 122 -5.67 3.40 -14.20
C PHE A 122 -4.64 3.28 -13.04
N LEU A 123 -4.13 4.41 -12.54
CA LEU A 123 -2.95 4.56 -11.65
C LEU A 123 -3.31 4.85 -10.18
N THR A 124 -2.39 4.71 -9.23
CA THR A 124 -2.76 4.23 -7.89
C THR A 124 -2.06 4.90 -6.67
N HIS A 125 -2.03 4.35 -5.42
CA HIS A 125 -2.07 5.15 -4.19
C HIS A 125 -1.44 4.64 -2.83
N CYS A 126 -0.99 3.39 -2.61
CA CYS A 126 -0.53 2.86 -1.27
C CYS A 126 -1.59 2.13 -0.40
N GLY A 127 -2.20 1.05 -0.92
CA GLY A 127 -3.07 0.16 -0.11
C GLY A 127 -2.32 -0.72 0.91
N TRP A 128 -3.00 -1.12 2.00
CA TRP A 128 -2.44 -1.82 3.17
C TRP A 128 -1.57 -3.07 2.86
N ASN A 129 -1.97 -3.89 1.88
CA ASN A 129 -1.20 -5.07 1.50
C ASN A 129 0.18 -4.71 0.91
N SER A 130 0.25 -3.69 0.05
CA SER A 130 1.50 -3.22 -0.54
C SER A 130 2.40 -2.57 0.51
N THR A 131 1.80 -1.89 1.50
CA THR A 131 2.51 -1.35 2.65
C THR A 131 3.19 -2.45 3.47
N LEU A 132 2.46 -3.52 3.82
CA LEU A 132 3.01 -4.66 4.55
C LEU A 132 4.12 -5.37 3.78
N GLU A 133 3.92 -5.65 2.49
CA GLU A 133 4.94 -6.29 1.66
C GLU A 133 6.24 -5.47 1.62
N ARG A 134 6.15 -4.15 1.52
CA ARG A 134 7.33 -3.28 1.48
C ARG A 134 8.07 -3.19 2.81
N ILE A 135 7.32 -3.10 3.92
CA ILE A 135 7.89 -3.13 5.27
C ILE A 135 8.65 -4.45 5.48
N THR A 136 8.06 -5.60 5.13
CA THR A 136 8.72 -6.91 5.26
C THR A 136 9.94 -7.08 4.35
N SER A 137 10.03 -6.32 3.26
CA SER A 137 11.17 -6.36 2.33
C SER A 137 12.29 -5.38 2.70
N GLY A 138 12.10 -4.54 3.73
CA GLY A 138 13.11 -3.56 4.15
C GLY A 138 13.38 -2.43 3.14
N VAL A 139 12.46 -2.17 2.22
CA VAL A 139 12.63 -1.15 1.16
C VAL A 139 11.94 0.15 1.57
N PRO A 140 12.63 1.31 1.57
CA PRO A 140 12.01 2.59 1.87
C PRO A 140 10.82 2.92 0.95
N LEU A 141 9.77 3.51 1.51
CA LEU A 141 8.54 3.84 0.78
C LEU A 141 8.45 5.33 0.44
N LEU A 142 8.08 5.66 -0.79
CA LEU A 142 7.51 6.96 -1.13
C LEU A 142 5.99 6.81 -1.11
N THR A 143 5.30 7.60 -0.29
CA THR A 143 3.85 7.49 -0.07
C THR A 143 3.10 8.59 -0.82
N TRP A 144 2.02 8.22 -1.52
CA TRP A 144 1.16 9.14 -2.26
C TRP A 144 -0.32 8.79 -2.00
N PRO A 145 -0.90 9.28 -0.90
CA PRO A 145 -2.30 9.10 -0.60
C PRO A 145 -3.22 9.99 -1.47
N LEU A 146 -4.49 9.63 -1.59
CA LEU A 146 -5.62 10.17 -2.37
C LEU A 146 -6.95 10.02 -1.56
N PHE A 147 -7.32 8.92 -0.88
CA PHE A 147 -8.56 8.70 -0.11
C PHE A 147 -8.43 7.67 1.02
N GLY A 148 -9.46 7.54 1.85
CA GLY A 148 -9.66 6.40 2.77
C GLY A 148 -8.54 6.16 3.81
N ASP A 149 -8.27 4.88 4.09
CA ASP A 149 -7.30 4.41 5.10
C ASP A 149 -5.84 4.71 4.71
N GLN A 150 -5.60 5.10 3.46
CA GLN A 150 -4.27 5.25 2.92
C GLN A 150 -3.52 6.46 3.50
N PHE A 151 -4.23 7.50 3.96
CA PHE A 151 -3.62 8.58 4.75
C PHE A 151 -3.15 8.10 6.13
N CYS A 152 -3.90 7.19 6.77
CA CYS A 152 -3.48 6.55 8.01
C CYS A 152 -2.23 5.69 7.76
N ASN A 153 -2.20 4.97 6.63
CA ASN A 153 -1.04 4.18 6.22
C ASN A 153 0.19 5.07 5.96
N GLN A 154 0.03 6.23 5.32
CA GLN A 154 1.11 7.21 5.15
C GLN A 154 1.68 7.65 6.50
N LYS A 155 0.83 8.05 7.45
CA LYS A 155 1.29 8.49 8.78
C LYS A 155 2.04 7.38 9.51
N LEU A 156 1.54 6.15 9.46
CA LEU A 156 2.25 5.00 10.02
C LEU A 156 3.65 4.84 9.39
N VAL A 157 3.75 4.91 8.06
CA VAL A 157 5.01 4.71 7.33
C VAL A 157 6.02 5.84 7.58
N VAL A 158 5.56 7.09 7.53
CA VAL A 158 6.42 8.29 7.54
C VAL A 158 6.73 8.74 8.97
N GLU A 159 5.71 8.85 9.82
CA GLU A 159 5.83 9.48 11.15
C GLU A 159 6.20 8.48 12.23
N VAL A 160 5.58 7.29 12.20
CA VAL A 160 5.76 6.26 13.25
C VAL A 160 6.94 5.36 12.94
N LEU A 161 6.88 4.64 11.82
CA LEU A 161 7.88 3.63 11.45
C LEU A 161 9.17 4.25 10.89
N LYS A 162 9.09 5.48 10.35
CA LYS A 162 10.21 6.21 9.74
C LYS A 162 10.93 5.40 8.64
N VAL A 163 10.14 4.62 7.91
CA VAL A 163 10.60 3.77 6.79
C VAL A 163 10.18 4.33 5.44
N GLY A 164 9.68 5.56 5.39
CA GLY A 164 9.29 6.20 4.15
C GLY A 164 9.18 7.72 4.24
N VAL A 165 8.92 8.33 3.09
CA VAL A 165 8.76 9.77 2.90
C VAL A 165 7.41 10.02 2.22
N GLY A 166 6.72 11.09 2.62
CA GLY A 166 5.49 11.55 1.97
C GLY A 166 5.80 12.35 0.70
N ALA A 167 4.99 12.16 -0.34
CA ALA A 167 5.03 13.00 -1.54
C ALA A 167 4.47 14.42 -1.31
N GLY A 168 3.96 14.71 -0.11
CA GLY A 168 3.41 16.01 0.29
C GLY A 168 1.92 16.17 0.02
N ILE A 169 1.18 15.06 -0.10
CA ILE A 169 -0.27 15.09 -0.36
C ILE A 169 -1.02 15.09 0.97
N GLU A 170 -1.81 16.13 1.19
CA GLU A 170 -2.57 16.36 2.42
C GLU A 170 -4.10 16.34 2.19
N GLU A 171 -4.55 16.50 0.94
CA GLU A 171 -5.97 16.57 0.60
C GLU A 171 -6.55 15.23 0.16
N VAL A 172 -7.75 14.92 0.69
CA VAL A 172 -8.51 13.71 0.36
C VAL A 172 -9.31 13.96 -0.93
N MET A 173 -8.99 13.20 -1.98
CA MET A 173 -9.79 13.02 -3.19
C MET A 173 -11.12 12.33 -2.83
N ASN A 174 -12.24 12.96 -3.20
CA ASN A 174 -13.54 12.32 -3.10
C ASN A 174 -13.68 11.23 -4.16
N TRP A 175 -14.24 10.10 -3.76
CA TRP A 175 -14.40 8.95 -4.63
C TRP A 175 -15.33 9.30 -5.81
N GLY A 176 -14.83 9.15 -7.06
CA GLY A 176 -15.55 9.52 -8.29
C GLY A 176 -15.29 10.95 -8.79
N GLU A 177 -14.51 11.76 -8.08
CA GLU A 177 -14.04 13.08 -8.52
C GLU A 177 -12.60 13.01 -9.06
N GLU A 178 -12.17 11.85 -9.55
CA GLU A 178 -10.78 11.64 -9.96
C GLU A 178 -10.33 12.68 -10.99
N GLU A 179 -11.21 13.08 -11.91
CA GLU A 179 -10.95 14.06 -12.97
C GLU A 179 -10.90 15.53 -12.52
N ASN A 180 -11.29 15.86 -11.29
CA ASN A 180 -11.40 17.25 -10.80
C ASN A 180 -10.10 17.80 -10.17
N ILE A 181 -8.98 17.05 -10.25
CA ILE A 181 -7.69 17.40 -9.65
C ILE A 181 -6.58 17.49 -10.71
#